data_AF-A0A6S7C5T2-F1
#
_entry.id   AF-A0A6S7C5T2-F1
#
_cell.length_a   1.000
_cell.length_b   1.000
_cell.length_c   1.000
_cell.angle_alpha   90.00
_cell.angle_beta   90.00
_cell.angle_gamma   90.00
#
_symmetry.space_group_name_H-M   'P 1'
#
loop_
_entity.id
_entity.type
_entity.pdbx_description
1 polymer ?
#
loop_
_entity_poly.entity_id
_entity_poly.type
_entity_poly.pdbx_seq_one_letter_code
_entity_poly.pdbx_strand_id
1 'polypeptide(L)'
;MPTHLSSRCQMLCAGLLAVALAGCAGSTGGARPQGAAAANAATSADSLAQTSWELVRWTQAGGALRDIPHGDNGEPVQLTFLAQGKQYRVNGFSGCNRYMGSYKLQSGKLFIDAPASTRMACVQPERAKLEADYLRGLTAIDTFTLDSGGAPRHLTFNLRGGDVLEFERRQDPPTP
;
A
#
# COMPACT_ATOMS: atom_id res chain seq x y z
N MET A 1 48.48 47.87 38.90
CA MET A 1 47.91 48.33 40.18
C MET A 1 47.51 49.79 40.02
N PRO A 2 46.27 50.21 40.32
CA PRO A 2 45.07 49.39 40.57
C PRO A 2 44.62 48.68 39.24
N THR A 3 43.40 48.66 38.68
CA THR A 3 42.08 49.32 38.93
C THR A 3 40.97 48.49 38.24
N HIS A 4 39.70 48.71 38.59
CA HIS A 4 38.53 48.15 37.87
C HIS A 4 37.52 49.25 37.51
N LEU A 5 36.90 49.14 36.32
CA LEU A 5 35.50 49.45 35.92
C LEU A 5 35.42 49.30 34.38
N SER A 6 34.29 49.01 33.73
CA SER A 6 32.95 48.61 34.19
C SER A 6 32.34 47.65 33.17
N SER A 7 31.31 46.90 33.54
CA SER A 7 30.56 46.01 32.62
C SER A 7 29.23 46.64 32.23
N ARG A 8 28.89 46.64 30.92
CA ARG A 8 27.63 46.08 30.37
C ARG A 8 27.38 46.46 28.91
N CYS A 9 26.67 45.57 28.21
CA CYS A 9 25.98 45.77 26.93
C CYS A 9 26.88 46.05 25.69
N GLN A 10 26.49 45.71 24.46
CA GLN A 10 25.26 45.05 23.99
C GLN A 10 25.55 44.15 22.76
N MET A 11 24.54 43.37 22.36
CA MET A 11 24.22 42.71 21.06
C MET A 11 25.14 43.02 19.83
N LEU A 12 25.29 42.14 18.82
CA LEU A 12 24.34 41.17 18.26
C LEU A 12 24.97 39.80 17.93
N CYS A 13 24.20 38.72 18.11
CA CYS A 13 24.47 37.43 17.47
C CYS A 13 23.80 37.38 16.08
N ALA A 14 24.58 37.58 15.01
CA ALA A 14 24.09 37.48 13.63
C ALA A 14 23.94 36.00 13.20
N GLY A 15 22.83 35.36 13.58
CA GLY A 15 22.53 33.98 13.22
C GLY A 15 22.19 33.82 11.73
N LEU A 16 23.03 33.10 10.98
CA LEU A 16 22.77 32.71 9.59
C LEU A 16 21.66 31.65 9.54
N LEU A 17 20.42 32.08 9.26
CA LEU A 17 19.25 31.21 9.20
C LEU A 17 19.20 30.45 7.86
N ALA A 18 19.84 29.28 7.81
CA ALA A 18 19.83 28.40 6.65
C ALA A 18 18.45 27.74 6.47
N VAL A 19 17.54 28.39 5.73
CA VAL A 19 16.22 27.86 5.40
C VAL A 19 16.35 26.74 4.35
N ALA A 20 16.63 25.53 4.82
CA ALA A 20 16.59 24.33 4.01
C ALA A 20 15.14 24.01 3.60
N LEU A 21 14.76 24.44 2.40
CA LEU A 21 13.49 24.07 1.76
C LEU A 21 13.50 22.56 1.44
N ALA A 22 13.15 21.75 2.44
CA ALA A 22 12.90 20.32 2.30
C ALA A 22 11.64 20.11 1.46
N GLY A 23 11.76 20.24 0.14
CA GLY A 23 10.68 20.01 -0.80
C GLY A 23 10.18 18.58 -0.69
N CYS A 24 9.00 18.38 -0.12
CA CYS A 24 8.30 17.10 -0.13
C CYS A 24 7.95 16.72 -1.57
N ALA A 25 8.86 16.00 -2.22
CA ALA A 25 8.64 15.37 -3.51
C ALA A 25 7.52 14.32 -3.35
N GLY A 26 6.27 14.76 -3.52
CA GLY A 26 5.07 13.95 -3.35
C GLY A 26 5.11 12.74 -4.25
N SER A 27 5.49 11.60 -3.68
CA SER A 27 5.96 10.48 -4.48
C SER A 27 4.80 9.71 -5.12
N THR A 28 4.60 9.93 -6.41
CA THR A 28 3.85 9.06 -7.32
C THR A 28 4.53 7.70 -7.56
N GLY A 29 5.44 7.29 -6.67
CA GLY A 29 6.12 6.00 -6.70
C GLY A 29 5.42 4.96 -5.83
N GLY A 30 5.75 3.69 -6.05
CA GLY A 30 5.14 2.54 -5.38
C GLY A 30 5.26 2.55 -3.85
N ALA A 31 4.41 1.72 -3.24
CA ALA A 31 4.28 1.54 -1.81
C ALA A 31 5.62 1.17 -1.16
N ARG A 32 5.94 1.86 -0.06
CA ARG A 32 7.12 1.59 0.74
C ARG A 32 6.87 0.37 1.63
N PRO A 33 7.80 -0.58 1.75
CA PRO A 33 7.73 -1.60 2.77
C PRO A 33 7.87 -0.98 4.16
N GLN A 34 7.10 -1.48 5.11
CA GLN A 34 7.17 -1.12 6.52
C GLN A 34 7.40 -2.38 7.36
N GLY A 35 8.45 -2.37 8.19
CA GLY A 35 8.95 -3.54 8.90
C GLY A 35 9.85 -4.45 8.06
N ALA A 36 10.65 -5.28 8.74
CA ALA A 36 11.69 -6.10 8.10
C ALA A 36 11.14 -7.15 7.11
N ALA A 37 9.98 -7.74 7.41
CA ALA A 37 9.33 -8.72 6.54
C ALA A 37 8.97 -8.13 5.16
N ALA A 38 8.30 -6.98 5.14
CA ALA A 38 7.98 -6.26 3.90
C ALA A 38 9.26 -5.77 3.20
N ALA A 39 10.26 -5.31 3.95
CA ALA A 39 11.53 -4.83 3.37
C ALA A 39 12.28 -5.95 2.65
N ASN A 40 12.35 -7.14 3.27
CA ASN A 40 12.93 -8.34 2.65
C ASN A 40 12.14 -8.75 1.40
N ALA A 41 10.80 -8.78 1.48
CA ALA A 41 9.96 -9.09 0.32
C ALA A 41 10.13 -8.09 -0.83
N ALA A 42 10.44 -6.81 -0.54
CA ALA A 42 10.70 -5.80 -1.56
C ALA A 42 12.06 -5.93 -2.27
N THR A 43 12.89 -6.94 -1.92
CA THR A 43 14.19 -7.17 -2.56
C THR A 43 14.13 -8.08 -3.81
N SER A 44 13.08 -8.89 -3.97
CA SER A 44 12.91 -9.79 -5.13
C SER A 44 11.52 -9.66 -5.75
N ALA A 45 11.43 -9.79 -7.07
CA ALA A 45 10.16 -9.80 -7.80
C ALA A 45 9.28 -11.02 -7.44
N ASP A 46 9.92 -12.12 -7.05
CA ASP A 46 9.24 -13.39 -6.77
C ASP A 46 8.73 -13.51 -5.32
N SER A 47 9.06 -12.57 -4.42
CA SER A 47 8.70 -12.68 -2.99
C SER A 47 7.20 -12.57 -2.66
N LEU A 48 6.37 -12.14 -3.62
CA LEU A 48 4.91 -12.24 -3.56
C LEU A 48 4.35 -13.21 -4.63
N ALA A 49 5.18 -13.81 -5.47
CA ALA A 49 4.71 -14.63 -6.57
C ALA A 49 4.03 -15.91 -6.08
N GLN A 50 2.93 -16.29 -6.76
CA GLN A 50 2.08 -17.42 -6.40
C GLN A 50 1.55 -17.31 -4.96
N THR A 51 1.02 -16.14 -4.60
CA THR A 51 0.34 -15.93 -3.31
C THR A 51 -1.08 -15.42 -3.50
N SER A 52 -2.04 -15.94 -2.73
CA SER A 52 -3.45 -15.51 -2.78
C SER A 52 -3.91 -14.90 -1.46
N TRP A 53 -4.66 -13.80 -1.53
CA TRP A 53 -5.06 -12.97 -0.40
C TRP A 53 -6.54 -12.61 -0.47
N GLU A 54 -7.20 -12.57 0.68
CA GLU A 54 -8.59 -12.15 0.86
C GLU A 54 -8.63 -10.87 1.68
N LEU A 55 -9.36 -9.85 1.21
CA LEU A 55 -9.57 -8.62 1.97
C LEU A 55 -10.59 -8.89 3.08
N VAL A 56 -10.10 -9.10 4.30
CA VAL A 56 -10.95 -9.42 5.47
C VAL A 56 -11.46 -8.16 6.16
N ARG A 57 -10.82 -7.01 5.96
CA ARG A 57 -11.13 -5.78 6.70
C ARG A 57 -10.64 -4.52 5.98
N TRP A 58 -11.46 -3.48 6.01
CA TRP A 58 -11.20 -2.16 5.41
C TRP A 58 -11.60 -1.09 6.43
N THR A 59 -10.59 -0.47 7.04
CA THR A 59 -10.77 0.67 7.93
C THR A 59 -10.64 1.95 7.11
N GLN A 60 -11.64 2.83 7.15
CA GLN A 60 -11.60 4.12 6.47
C GLN A 60 -10.70 5.11 7.23
N ALA A 61 -10.23 6.18 6.58
CA ALA A 61 -9.36 7.20 7.18
C ALA A 61 -9.88 7.84 8.49
N GLY A 62 -11.20 7.81 8.73
CA GLY A 62 -11.83 8.24 9.98
C GLY A 62 -11.94 7.17 11.08
N GLY A 63 -11.33 5.99 10.91
CA GLY A 63 -11.42 4.85 11.84
C GLY A 63 -12.71 4.01 11.73
N ALA A 64 -13.68 4.45 10.93
CA ALA A 64 -14.90 3.69 10.65
C ALA A 64 -14.60 2.43 9.82
N LEU A 65 -15.32 1.34 10.08
CA LEU A 65 -15.21 0.12 9.27
C LEU A 65 -16.15 0.19 8.07
N ARG A 66 -15.60 -0.09 6.89
CA ARG A 66 -16.37 -0.23 5.65
C ARG A 66 -16.91 -1.65 5.57
N ASP A 67 -18.16 -1.80 5.13
CA ASP A 67 -18.72 -3.11 4.76
C ASP A 67 -18.02 -3.68 3.52
N ILE A 68 -17.85 -5.00 3.51
CA ILE A 68 -17.18 -5.76 2.43
C ILE A 68 -18.14 -6.90 2.01
N PRO A 69 -19.22 -6.57 1.27
CA PRO A 69 -20.15 -7.58 0.77
C PRO A 69 -19.45 -8.57 -0.17
N HIS A 70 -19.66 -9.86 0.08
CA HIS A 70 -19.27 -10.92 -0.84
C HIS A 70 -20.14 -10.86 -2.12
N GLY A 71 -19.62 -11.43 -3.21
CA GLY A 71 -20.39 -11.68 -4.44
C GLY A 71 -21.50 -12.70 -4.21
N ASP A 72 -22.43 -12.83 -5.16
CA ASP A 72 -23.67 -13.62 -4.97
C ASP A 72 -23.44 -15.12 -4.76
N ASN A 73 -22.28 -15.65 -5.17
CA ASN A 73 -21.84 -17.02 -4.90
C ASN A 73 -21.08 -17.16 -3.56
N GLY A 74 -21.16 -16.17 -2.66
CA GLY A 74 -20.37 -16.11 -1.43
C GLY A 74 -18.90 -15.76 -1.62
N GLU A 75 -18.50 -15.30 -2.81
CA GLU A 75 -17.10 -15.04 -3.15
C GLU A 75 -16.57 -13.73 -2.52
N PRO A 76 -15.48 -13.78 -1.73
CA PRO A 76 -14.91 -12.59 -1.09
C PRO A 76 -14.03 -11.76 -2.04
N VAL A 77 -13.74 -10.52 -1.67
CA VAL A 77 -12.78 -9.65 -2.37
C VAL A 77 -11.37 -10.24 -2.26
N GLN A 78 -10.68 -10.38 -3.40
CA GLN A 78 -9.42 -11.12 -3.48
C GLN A 78 -8.31 -10.37 -4.22
N LEU A 79 -7.07 -10.72 -3.89
CA LEU A 79 -5.84 -10.30 -4.55
C LEU A 79 -4.90 -11.51 -4.67
N THR A 80 -4.69 -12.00 -5.88
CA THR A 80 -3.70 -13.06 -6.15
C THR A 80 -2.56 -12.49 -6.99
N PHE A 81 -1.33 -12.68 -6.49
CA PHE A 81 -0.09 -12.31 -7.15
C PHE A 81 0.45 -13.53 -7.91
N LEU A 82 0.67 -13.41 -9.21
CA LEU A 82 1.11 -14.47 -10.11
C LEU A 82 2.41 -14.07 -10.81
N ALA A 83 3.32 -15.04 -10.99
CA ALA A 83 4.49 -14.90 -11.86
C ALA A 83 4.50 -16.01 -12.91
N GLN A 84 4.63 -15.63 -14.19
CA GLN A 84 4.82 -16.57 -15.30
C GLN A 84 6.06 -16.16 -16.09
N GLY A 85 7.18 -16.86 -15.86
CA GLY A 85 8.49 -16.41 -16.30
C GLY A 85 8.79 -15.01 -15.75
N LYS A 86 9.03 -14.02 -16.62
CA LYS A 86 9.28 -12.62 -16.24
C LYS A 86 8.02 -11.73 -16.22
N GLN A 87 6.81 -12.32 -16.27
CA GLN A 87 5.56 -11.56 -16.21
C GLN A 87 4.92 -11.63 -14.83
N TYR A 88 4.83 -10.48 -14.16
CA TYR A 88 4.26 -10.33 -12.82
C TYR A 88 2.87 -9.70 -12.91
N ARG A 89 1.85 -10.44 -12.48
CA ARG A 89 0.42 -10.13 -12.65
C ARG A 89 -0.32 -10.13 -11.33
N VAL A 90 -1.30 -9.25 -11.18
CA VAL A 90 -2.33 -9.37 -10.14
C VAL A 90 -3.67 -9.71 -10.78
N ASN A 91 -4.49 -10.49 -10.10
CA ASN A 91 -5.90 -10.65 -10.43
C ASN A 91 -6.74 -10.90 -9.17
N GLY A 92 -8.06 -10.96 -9.31
CA GLY A 92 -8.95 -11.36 -8.24
C GLY A 92 -10.41 -10.97 -8.47
N PHE A 93 -11.20 -10.99 -7.40
CA PHE A 93 -12.55 -10.45 -7.34
C PHE A 93 -12.54 -9.06 -6.69
N SER A 94 -13.23 -8.09 -7.28
CA SER A 94 -13.31 -6.70 -6.81
C SER A 94 -14.53 -6.41 -5.92
N GLY A 95 -15.36 -7.42 -5.62
CA GLY A 95 -16.66 -7.26 -4.97
C GLY A 95 -17.84 -7.20 -5.94
N CYS A 96 -17.57 -7.08 -7.25
CA CYS A 96 -18.57 -7.21 -8.31
C CYS A 96 -18.04 -7.95 -9.56
N ASN A 97 -16.82 -7.65 -9.99
CA ASN A 97 -16.25 -8.16 -11.25
C ASN A 97 -14.90 -8.87 -11.03
N ARG A 98 -14.39 -9.48 -12.10
CA ARG A 98 -13.02 -9.98 -12.18
C ARG A 98 -12.10 -8.87 -12.65
N TYR A 99 -11.02 -8.61 -11.92
CA TYR A 99 -9.98 -7.67 -12.34
C TYR A 99 -8.65 -8.36 -12.60
N MET A 100 -7.81 -7.71 -13.41
CA MET A 100 -6.45 -8.13 -13.75
C MET A 100 -5.55 -6.90 -13.97
N GLY A 101 -4.27 -7.01 -13.61
CA GLY A 101 -3.29 -5.93 -13.76
C GLY A 101 -1.86 -6.46 -13.72
N SER A 102 -0.88 -5.57 -13.61
CA SER A 102 0.52 -5.94 -13.37
C SER A 102 1.01 -5.43 -12.02
N TYR A 103 1.95 -6.14 -11.40
CA TYR A 103 2.69 -5.63 -10.25
C TYR A 103 4.20 -5.65 -10.52
N LYS A 104 4.95 -4.91 -9.71
CA LYS A 104 6.42 -4.93 -9.68
C LYS A 104 6.90 -4.77 -8.25
N LEU A 105 7.87 -5.58 -7.82
CA LEU A 105 8.70 -5.28 -6.66
C LEU A 105 10.03 -4.77 -7.22
N GLN A 106 10.28 -3.46 -7.07
CA GLN A 106 11.41 -2.76 -7.70
C GLN A 106 11.94 -1.68 -6.76
N SER A 107 13.26 -1.56 -6.65
CA SER A 107 13.94 -0.51 -5.87
C SER A 107 13.42 -0.41 -4.42
N GLY A 108 13.11 -1.56 -3.80
CA GLY A 108 12.56 -1.62 -2.44
C GLY A 108 11.13 -1.09 -2.32
N LYS A 109 10.29 -1.22 -3.36
CA LYS A 109 8.89 -0.75 -3.39
C LYS A 109 7.97 -1.69 -4.15
N LEU A 110 6.70 -1.77 -3.75
CA LEU A 110 5.63 -2.46 -4.47
C LEU A 110 4.85 -1.48 -5.35
N PHE A 111 4.74 -1.79 -6.64
CA PHE A 111 3.88 -1.09 -7.59
C PHE A 111 2.77 -2.05 -8.02
N ILE A 112 1.52 -1.58 -8.07
CA ILE A 112 0.40 -2.28 -8.72
C ILE A 112 -0.18 -1.30 -9.74
N ASP A 113 -0.15 -1.67 -11.01
CA ASP A 113 -0.42 -0.81 -12.15
C ASP A 113 -1.66 -1.28 -12.94
N ALA A 114 -2.49 -0.31 -13.34
CA ALA A 114 -3.58 -0.46 -14.30
C ALA A 114 -4.47 -1.72 -14.12
N PRO A 115 -5.13 -1.91 -12.95
CA PRO A 115 -6.11 -2.97 -12.77
C PRO A 115 -7.34 -2.72 -13.66
N ALA A 116 -7.47 -3.49 -14.74
CA ALA A 116 -8.62 -3.50 -15.62
C ALA A 116 -9.65 -4.54 -15.13
N SER A 117 -10.93 -4.21 -15.20
CA SER A 117 -12.02 -5.09 -14.72
C SER A 117 -13.00 -5.45 -15.84
N THR A 118 -13.67 -6.60 -15.70
CA THR A 118 -14.82 -6.96 -16.54
C THR A 118 -15.96 -5.97 -16.34
N ARG A 119 -16.84 -5.82 -17.33
CA ARG A 119 -18.01 -4.91 -17.25
C ARG A 119 -19.32 -5.68 -17.16
N MET A 120 -19.51 -6.44 -16.10
CA MET A 120 -20.84 -6.93 -15.71
C MET A 120 -21.55 -5.84 -14.90
N ALA A 121 -22.88 -5.74 -15.05
CA ALA A 121 -23.68 -4.79 -14.31
C ALA A 121 -23.88 -5.26 -12.86
N CYS A 122 -23.31 -4.54 -11.90
CA CYS A 122 -23.54 -4.79 -10.48
C CYS A 122 -25.00 -4.47 -10.13
N VAL A 123 -25.77 -5.47 -9.68
CA VAL A 123 -27.18 -5.30 -9.27
C VAL A 123 -27.34 -4.29 -8.13
N GLN A 124 -26.30 -4.15 -7.30
CA GLN A 124 -26.27 -3.27 -6.13
C GLN A 124 -25.26 -2.12 -6.36
N PRO A 125 -25.66 -0.84 -6.25
CA PRO A 125 -24.75 0.30 -6.42
C PRO A 125 -23.53 0.28 -5.49
N GLU A 126 -23.71 -0.17 -4.24
CA GLU A 126 -22.61 -0.23 -3.26
C GLU A 126 -21.52 -1.24 -3.65
N ARG A 127 -21.84 -2.33 -4.36
CA ARG A 127 -20.83 -3.24 -4.92
C ARG A 127 -20.05 -2.61 -6.07
N ALA A 128 -20.70 -1.84 -6.93
CA ALA A 128 -20.00 -1.07 -7.98
C ALA A 128 -19.08 0.00 -7.37
N LYS A 129 -19.53 0.64 -6.29
CA LYS A 129 -18.72 1.61 -5.53
C LYS A 129 -17.56 0.93 -4.79
N LEU A 130 -17.77 -0.23 -4.17
CA LEU A 130 -16.73 -1.03 -3.53
C LEU A 130 -15.64 -1.40 -4.53
N GLU A 131 -16.03 -1.95 -5.69
CA GLU A 131 -15.12 -2.25 -6.80
C GLU A 131 -14.33 -1.00 -7.21
N ALA A 132 -15.02 0.09 -7.56
CA ALA A 132 -14.37 1.29 -8.07
C ALA A 132 -13.39 1.88 -7.04
N ASP A 133 -13.74 1.84 -5.75
CA ASP A 133 -12.88 2.32 -4.67
C ASP A 133 -11.68 1.38 -4.43
N TYR A 134 -11.89 0.06 -4.47
CA TYR A 134 -10.86 -0.96 -4.25
C TYR A 134 -9.79 -0.94 -5.35
N LEU A 135 -10.21 -0.89 -6.62
CA LEU A 135 -9.28 -0.85 -7.76
C LEU A 135 -8.48 0.46 -7.81
N ARG A 136 -9.07 1.58 -7.38
CA ARG A 136 -8.30 2.82 -7.14
C ARG A 136 -7.33 2.64 -5.98
N GLY A 137 -7.78 2.04 -4.87
CA GLY A 137 -6.96 1.75 -3.69
C GLY A 137 -5.68 0.99 -4.01
N LEU A 138 -5.74 -0.08 -4.81
CA LEU A 138 -4.56 -0.84 -5.26
C LEU A 138 -3.49 0.03 -5.96
N THR A 139 -3.88 1.08 -6.67
CA THR A 139 -2.96 2.04 -7.32
C THR A 139 -2.54 3.21 -6.43
N ALA A 140 -3.16 3.33 -5.25
CA ALA A 140 -3.01 4.44 -4.31
C ALA A 140 -2.34 4.05 -2.98
N ILE A 141 -1.73 2.87 -2.88
CA ILE A 141 -0.99 2.40 -1.69
C ILE A 141 0.24 3.30 -1.44
N ASP A 142 0.46 3.73 -0.19
CA ASP A 142 1.68 4.45 0.23
C ASP A 142 2.67 3.57 0.98
N THR A 143 2.19 2.69 1.88
CA THR A 143 3.01 1.68 2.54
C THR A 143 2.34 0.30 2.59
N PHE A 144 3.14 -0.75 2.68
CA PHE A 144 2.67 -2.12 2.90
C PHE A 144 3.47 -2.82 4.00
N THR A 145 2.80 -3.68 4.76
CA THR A 145 3.40 -4.56 5.78
C THR A 145 3.19 -6.02 5.44
N LEU A 146 4.03 -6.88 6.01
CA LEU A 146 3.86 -8.33 6.08
C LEU A 146 4.16 -8.76 7.52
N ASP A 147 3.47 -9.78 8.02
CA ASP A 147 3.70 -10.36 9.35
C ASP A 147 5.00 -11.19 9.41
N SER A 148 5.36 -11.91 8.34
CA SER A 148 6.63 -12.64 8.24
C SER A 148 7.29 -12.55 6.87
N GLY A 149 8.61 -12.74 6.82
CA GLY A 149 9.41 -12.59 5.59
C GLY A 149 9.49 -13.82 4.69
N GLY A 150 8.75 -14.91 4.99
CA GLY A 150 8.85 -16.18 4.25
C GLY A 150 7.48 -16.78 3.91
N ALA A 151 6.66 -17.05 4.92
CA ALA A 151 5.29 -17.50 4.74
C ALA A 151 4.32 -16.53 5.44
N PRO A 152 4.24 -15.25 5.00
CA PRO A 152 3.34 -14.29 5.61
C PRO A 152 1.89 -14.77 5.52
N ARG A 153 1.14 -14.58 6.60
CA ARG A 153 -0.29 -14.87 6.73
C ARG A 153 -1.14 -13.61 6.67
N HIS A 154 -0.56 -12.45 7.00
CA HIS A 154 -1.24 -11.15 6.99
C HIS A 154 -0.48 -10.12 6.15
N LEU A 155 -1.23 -9.40 5.32
CA LEU A 155 -0.76 -8.32 4.45
C LEU A 155 -1.61 -7.08 4.76
N THR A 156 -0.99 -5.91 4.94
CA THR A 156 -1.73 -4.65 5.09
C THR A 156 -1.27 -3.64 4.05
N PHE A 157 -2.22 -2.91 3.47
CA PHE A 157 -1.98 -1.74 2.63
C PHE A 157 -2.50 -0.49 3.32
N ASN A 158 -1.62 0.46 3.59
CA ASN A 158 -2.00 1.81 4.00
C ASN A 158 -2.07 2.68 2.74
N LEU A 159 -3.25 3.23 2.44
CA LEU A 159 -3.48 4.03 1.24
C LEU A 159 -3.13 5.50 1.48
N ARG A 160 -2.70 6.20 0.42
CA ARG A 160 -2.42 7.66 0.44
C ARG A 160 -3.62 8.52 0.88
N GLY A 161 -4.83 7.96 0.88
CA GLY A 161 -6.06 8.59 1.37
C GLY A 161 -6.33 8.39 2.88
N GLY A 162 -5.50 7.62 3.60
CA GLY A 162 -5.67 7.29 5.02
C GLY A 162 -6.45 6.00 5.29
N ASP A 163 -7.13 5.43 4.30
CA ASP A 163 -7.76 4.11 4.38
C ASP A 163 -6.72 2.98 4.55
N VAL A 164 -7.06 1.96 5.32
CA VAL A 164 -6.24 0.79 5.63
C VAL A 164 -6.99 -0.48 5.21
N LEU A 165 -6.36 -1.29 4.35
CA LEU A 165 -6.89 -2.56 3.85
C LEU A 165 -6.05 -3.70 4.43
N GLU A 166 -6.70 -4.61 5.16
CA GLU A 166 -6.09 -5.74 5.85
C GLU A 166 -6.52 -7.05 5.17
N PHE A 167 -5.55 -7.90 4.83
CA PHE A 167 -5.75 -9.12 4.06
C PHE A 167 -5.19 -10.36 4.79
N GLU A 168 -5.86 -11.50 4.62
CA GLU A 168 -5.38 -12.81 5.05
C GLU A 168 -5.03 -13.72 3.87
N ARG A 169 -3.95 -14.50 4.00
CA ARG A 169 -3.50 -15.41 2.95
C ARG A 169 -4.40 -16.63 2.83
N ARG A 170 -4.88 -16.91 1.62
CA ARG A 170 -5.76 -18.03 1.28
C ARG A 170 -4.95 -19.25 0.86
N GLN A 171 -5.58 -20.18 0.15
CA GLN A 171 -4.87 -21.22 -0.57
C GLN A 171 -4.14 -20.57 -1.75
N ASP A 172 -2.82 -20.74 -1.80
CA ASP A 172 -2.00 -20.22 -2.87
C ASP A 172 -2.29 -20.94 -4.21
N PRO A 173 -2.17 -20.24 -5.36
CA PRO A 173 -2.29 -20.85 -6.67
C PRO A 173 -1.16 -21.87 -6.92
N PRO A 174 -1.37 -22.89 -7.76
CA PRO A 174 -0.32 -23.83 -8.12
C PRO A 174 0.81 -23.12 -8.87
N THR A 175 2.06 -23.50 -8.56
CA THR A 175 3.24 -23.07 -9.33
C THR A 175 3.16 -23.56 -10.78
N PRO A 176 3.43 -22.71 -11.78
CA PRO A 176 3.51 -23.09 -13.20
C PRO A 176 4.60 -24.12 -13.52
#